data_AF-A0A2H5FM22-F1
#
_entry.id   AF-A0A2H5FM22-F1
#
_cell.length_a   1.000
_cell.length_b   1.000
_cell.length_c   1.000
_cell.angle_alpha   90.00
_cell.angle_beta   90.00
_cell.angle_gamma   90.00
#
_symmetry.space_group_name_H-M   'P 1'
#
loop_
_entity.id
_entity.type
_entity.pdbx_description
1 polymer ?
#
loop_
_entity_poly.entity_id
_entity_poly.type
_entity_poly.pdbx_seq_one_letter_code
_entity_poly.pdbx_strand_id
1 'polypeptide(L)'
;MSKKQNYYTASKKSKIVIAAIEGKLTQAQLTSEYGVPPTQIKAWKQTALQAIADAFSNVRDKDKKRETELVDALSEEIGRPQTQLS
;
A
#
# COMPACT_ATOMS: atom_id res chain seq x y z
N MET A 1 -20.78 -8.41 20.76
CA MET A 1 -21.18 -8.59 19.35
C MET A 1 -19.94 -8.55 18.47
N SER A 2 -19.51 -9.70 17.92
CA SER A 2 -18.33 -9.77 17.06
C SER A 2 -18.64 -9.11 15.71
N LYS A 3 -17.99 -7.98 15.45
CA LYS A 3 -18.14 -7.20 14.21
C LYS A 3 -17.67 -8.08 13.06
N LYS A 4 -18.61 -8.61 12.27
CA LYS A 4 -18.34 -9.44 11.09
C LYS A 4 -17.51 -8.58 10.12
N GLN A 5 -16.20 -8.81 10.09
CA GLN A 5 -15.28 -8.09 9.21
C GLN A 5 -15.61 -8.54 7.79
N ASN A 6 -16.32 -7.70 7.04
CA ASN A 6 -16.47 -7.89 5.61
C ASN A 6 -15.09 -7.77 4.97
N TYR A 7 -14.51 -8.91 4.59
CA TYR A 7 -13.27 -8.94 3.85
C TYR A 7 -13.52 -8.39 2.44
N TYR A 8 -13.16 -7.13 2.22
CA TYR A 8 -13.11 -6.55 0.88
C TYR A 8 -11.87 -7.08 0.18
N THR A 9 -12.06 -7.88 -0.88
CA THR A 9 -10.95 -8.31 -1.73
C THR A 9 -10.27 -7.10 -2.35
N ALA A 10 -8.96 -7.20 -2.62
CA ALA A 10 -8.19 -6.12 -3.24
C ALA A 10 -8.86 -5.64 -4.54
N SER A 11 -9.34 -6.57 -5.37
CA SER A 11 -10.07 -6.26 -6.61
C SER A 11 -11.34 -5.44 -6.38
N LYS A 12 -12.17 -5.80 -5.39
CA LYS A 12 -13.39 -5.06 -5.07
C LYS A 12 -13.07 -3.65 -4.56
N LYS A 13 -12.08 -3.52 -3.67
CA LYS A 13 -11.61 -2.22 -3.16
C LYS A 13 -11.10 -1.32 -4.30
N SER A 14 -10.30 -1.86 -5.22
CA SER A 14 -9.78 -1.10 -6.36
C SER A 14 -10.90 -0.57 -7.25
N LYS A 15 -11.91 -1.39 -7.60
CA LYS A 15 -13.06 -0.95 -8.42
C LYS A 15 -13.81 0.22 -7.78
N ILE A 16 -14.11 0.11 -6.48
CA ILE A 16 -14.81 1.16 -5.71
C ILE A 16 -14.00 2.45 -5.70
N VAL A 17 -12.70 2.34 -5.44
CA VAL A 17 -11.80 3.49 -5.40
C VAL A 17 -11.67 4.16 -6.76
N ILE A 18 -11.54 3.39 -7.84
CA ILE A 18 -11.48 3.93 -9.20
C ILE A 18 -12.76 4.72 -9.50
N ALA A 19 -13.94 4.14 -9.25
CA ALA A 19 -15.21 4.85 -9.41
C ALA A 19 -15.30 6.13 -8.55
N ALA A 20 -14.78 6.08 -7.32
CA ALA A 20 -14.72 7.23 -6.41
C ALA A 20 -13.72 8.32 -6.86
N ILE A 21 -12.67 7.96 -7.59
CA ILE A 21 -11.70 8.88 -8.19
C ILE A 21 -12.27 9.49 -9.47
N GLU A 22 -12.91 8.69 -10.33
CA GLU A 22 -13.58 9.16 -11.55
C GLU A 22 -14.68 10.19 -11.29
N GLY A 23 -15.32 10.15 -10.13
CA GLY A 23 -16.27 11.17 -9.68
C GLY A 23 -17.63 11.16 -10.40
N LYS A 24 -17.89 10.15 -11.24
CA LYS A 24 -19.17 9.97 -11.97
C LYS A 24 -20.33 9.60 -11.05
N LEU A 25 -20.04 8.97 -9.91
CA LEU A 25 -21.01 8.60 -8.89
C LEU A 25 -20.79 9.45 -7.64
N THR A 26 -21.89 9.91 -7.04
CA THR A 26 -21.86 10.55 -5.72
C THR A 26 -21.48 9.55 -4.64
N GLN A 27 -21.01 10.02 -3.47
CA GLN A 27 -20.72 9.14 -2.34
C GLN A 27 -21.93 8.28 -1.93
N ALA A 28 -23.14 8.86 -1.96
CA ALA A 28 -24.37 8.14 -1.63
C ALA A 28 -24.66 7.00 -2.62
N GLN A 29 -24.46 7.24 -3.93
CA GLN A 29 -24.63 6.22 -4.96
C GLN A 29 -23.58 5.10 -4.82
N LEU A 30 -22.31 5.44 -4.56
CA LEU A 30 -21.26 4.44 -4.32
C LEU A 30 -21.55 3.58 -3.09
N THR A 31 -22.05 4.20 -2.01
CA THR A 31 -22.46 3.46 -0.81
C THR A 31 -23.64 2.53 -1.11
N SER A 32 -24.62 2.99 -1.88
CA SER A 32 -25.78 2.18 -2.28
C SER A 32 -25.38 1.02 -3.21
N GLU A 33 -24.49 1.25 -4.17
CA GLU A 33 -24.09 0.27 -5.19
C GLU A 33 -23.17 -0.81 -4.61
N TYR A 34 -22.20 -0.42 -3.78
CA TYR A 34 -21.17 -1.35 -3.30
C TYR A 34 -21.40 -1.84 -1.86
N GLY A 35 -22.39 -1.28 -1.15
CA GLY A 35 -22.67 -1.59 0.26
C GLY A 35 -21.52 -1.20 1.19
N VAL A 36 -20.79 -0.13 0.85
CA VAL A 36 -19.62 0.32 1.60
C VAL A 36 -19.90 1.67 2.27
N PRO A 37 -19.66 1.81 3.59
CA PRO A 37 -19.84 3.07 4.29
C PRO A 37 -19.03 4.22 3.66
N PRO A 38 -19.57 5.44 3.59
CA PRO A 38 -18.93 6.57 2.91
C PRO A 38 -17.56 6.94 3.52
N THR A 39 -17.41 6.78 4.83
CA THR A 39 -16.14 7.00 5.55
C THR A 39 -15.04 6.03 5.09
N GLN A 40 -15.41 4.78 4.79
CA GLN A 40 -14.48 3.76 4.33
C GLN A 40 -14.07 3.99 2.88
N ILE A 41 -15.01 4.40 2.01
CA ILE A 41 -14.71 4.82 0.63
C ILE A 41 -13.75 6.01 0.64
N LYS A 42 -13.98 7.02 1.49
CA LYS A 42 -13.10 8.19 1.62
C LYS A 42 -11.69 7.78 2.05
N ALA A 43 -11.57 6.93 3.07
CA ALA A 43 -10.28 6.44 3.55
C ALA A 43 -9.52 5.70 2.44
N TRP A 44 -10.19 4.81 1.70
CA TRP A 44 -9.56 4.07 0.61
C TRP A 44 -9.15 4.97 -0.56
N LYS A 45 -9.96 5.98 -0.90
CA LYS A 45 -9.62 6.98 -1.91
C LYS A 45 -8.35 7.73 -1.51
N GLN A 46 -8.23 8.17 -0.25
CA GLN A 46 -7.02 8.84 0.24
C GLN A 46 -5.80 7.93 0.16
N THR A 47 -5.89 6.68 0.61
CA THR A 47 -4.80 5.71 0.51
C THR A 47 -4.36 5.49 -0.94
N ALA A 48 -5.31 5.39 -1.87
CA ALA A 48 -4.99 5.17 -3.27
C ALA A 48 -4.35 6.38 -3.92
N LEU A 49 -4.82 7.60 -3.64
CA LEU A 49 -4.20 8.82 -4.14
C LEU A 49 -2.75 8.96 -3.64
N GLN A 50 -2.51 8.65 -2.37
CA GLN A 50 -1.16 8.63 -1.81
C GLN A 50 -0.30 7.57 -2.52
N ALA A 51 -0.79 6.35 -2.67
CA ALA A 51 -0.07 5.29 -3.35
C ALA A 51 0.22 5.60 -4.83
N ILE A 52 -0.66 6.33 -5.52
CA ILE A 52 -0.44 6.81 -6.88
C ILE A 52 0.66 7.87 -6.89
N ALA A 53 0.62 8.85 -5.99
CA ALA A 53 1.67 9.86 -5.86
C ALA A 53 3.04 9.22 -5.55
N ASP A 54 3.07 8.23 -4.66
CA ASP A 54 4.27 7.46 -4.34
C ASP A 54 4.76 6.60 -5.50
N ALA A 55 3.86 6.12 -6.36
CA ALA A 55 4.24 5.36 -7.56
C ALA A 55 4.89 6.24 -8.64
N PHE A 56 4.50 7.52 -8.71
CA PHE A 56 5.15 8.50 -9.58
C PHE A 56 6.38 9.16 -8.95
N SER A 57 6.59 8.99 -7.64
CA SER A 57 7.78 9.50 -6.98
C SER A 57 8.94 8.50 -7.13
N ASN A 58 10.14 9.01 -7.41
CA ASN A 58 11.35 8.18 -7.48
C ASN A 58 11.84 7.74 -6.08
N VAL A 59 10.99 7.84 -5.06
CA VAL A 59 11.31 7.56 -3.66
C VAL A 59 11.45 6.06 -3.44
N ARG A 60 10.62 5.24 -4.10
CA ARG A 60 10.72 3.76 -4.00
C ARG A 60 12.05 3.21 -4.52
N ASP A 61 12.58 3.78 -5.60
CA ASP A 61 13.92 3.41 -6.10
C ASP A 61 15.03 3.83 -5.13
N LYS A 62 14.90 5.01 -4.50
CA LYS A 62 15.84 5.48 -3.49
C LYS A 62 15.82 4.63 -2.22
N ASP A 63 14.64 4.28 -1.71
CA ASP A 63 14.49 3.41 -0.54
C ASP A 63 15.01 2.00 -0.82
N LYS A 64 14.70 1.42 -1.98
CA LYS A 64 15.21 0.09 -2.35
C LYS A 64 16.72 0.07 -2.54
N LYS A 65 17.29 1.14 -3.11
CA LYS A 65 18.75 1.30 -3.21
C LYS A 65 19.38 1.41 -1.83
N ARG A 66 18.81 2.22 -0.94
CA ARG A 66 19.30 2.38 0.44
C ARG A 66 19.20 1.08 1.24
N GLU A 67 18.11 0.33 1.07
CA GLU A 67 17.95 -0.99 1.70
C GLU A 67 19.01 -1.97 1.18
N THR A 68 19.28 -1.97 -0.13
CA THR A 68 20.35 -2.80 -0.73
C THR A 68 21.72 -2.39 -0.19
N GLU A 69 22.03 -1.09 -0.13
CA GLU A 69 23.28 -0.56 0.42
C GLU A 69 23.47 -0.92 1.91
N LEU A 70 22.39 -0.90 2.71
CA LEU A 70 22.43 -1.31 4.11
C LEU A 70 22.62 -2.82 4.28
N VAL A 71 21.98 -3.63 3.42
CA VAL A 71 22.14 -5.09 3.43
C VAL A 71 23.57 -5.47 3.00
N ASP A 72 24.12 -4.80 1.98
CA ASP A 72 25.50 -5.02 1.53
C ASP A 72 26.50 -4.62 2.62
N ALA A 73 26.34 -3.44 3.22
CA ALA A 73 27.21 -2.97 4.31
C ALA A 73 27.17 -3.90 5.54
N LEU A 74 25.98 -4.37 5.92
CA LEU A 74 25.84 -5.33 7.02
C LEU A 74 26.47 -6.68 6.68
N SER A 75 26.34 -7.12 5.43
CA SER A 75 26.91 -8.38 4.93
C SER A 75 28.44 -8.35 4.89
N GLU A 76 29.04 -7.20 4.59
CA GLU A 76 30.49 -6.99 4.70
C GLU A 76 30.97 -7.00 6.16
N GLU A 77 30.22 -6.41 7.09
CA GLU A 77 30.57 -6.33 8.50
C GLU A 77 30.52 -7.69 9.22
N ILE A 78 29.53 -8.54 8.89
CA ILE A 78 29.44 -9.92 9.42
C ILE A 78 30.27 -10.95 8.64
N GLY A 79 30.80 -10.56 7.47
CA GLY A 79 31.57 -11.43 6.55
C GLY A 79 33.05 -11.65 6.90
N ARG A 80 33.60 -10.99 7.94
CA ARG A 80 34.96 -11.24 8.46
C ARG A 80 34.93 -11.32 9.99
N PRO A 81 35.54 -12.34 10.67
CA PRO A 81 36.23 -13.56 10.21
C PRO A 81 35.74 -14.86 10.91
N GLN A 82 35.37 -15.90 10.13
CA GLN A 82 35.38 -17.32 10.56
C GLN A 82 36.53 -18.09 9.87
N THR A 83 37.54 -17.38 9.32
CA THR A 83 38.66 -17.96 8.56
C THR A 83 40.00 -17.91 9.31
N GLN A 84 39.97 -17.91 10.65
CA GLN A 84 41.15 -18.18 11.48
C GLN A 84 40.78 -19.16 12.60
N LEU A 85 40.45 -20.40 12.24
CA LEU A 85 40.80 -21.55 13.06
C LEU A 85 41.70 -22.44 12.20
N SER A 86 43.01 -22.23 12.33
CA SER A 86 44.05 -23.23 12.05
C SER A 86 44.55 -23.76 13.39
#